data_AF-A0A9X1TAK3-F1
#
_entry.id   AF-A0A9X1TAK3-F1
#
_cell.length_a   1.000
_cell.length_b   1.000
_cell.length_c   1.000
_cell.angle_alpha   90.00
_cell.angle_beta   90.00
_cell.angle_gamma   90.00
#
_symmetry.space_group_name_H-M   'P 1'
#
loop_
_entity.id
_entity.type
_entity.pdbx_description
1 polymer ?
#
loop_
_entity_poly.entity_id
_entity_poly.type
_entity_poly.pdbx_seq_one_letter_code
_entity_poly.pdbx_strand_id
1 'polypeptide(L)'
;MADQESTMQNLYKIQDFLFQYEGIGKRPEYDENQQVYLKVLKLLAEEKGLHFISKELSDPEITFESTLNRWNPILTFLITDALSQLEPDKKHKLFSMKITEMTGYEFREYLGYLKDENVFKS
;
A
#
# COMPACT_ATOMS: atom_id res chain seq x y z
N MET A 1 1.41 -18.30 7.00
CA MET A 1 0.60 -17.28 6.33
C MET A 1 0.77 -16.00 7.14
N ALA A 2 1.60 -15.07 6.66
CA ALA A 2 1.67 -13.75 7.29
C ALA A 2 0.29 -13.10 7.11
N ASP A 3 -0.25 -12.56 8.19
CA ASP A 3 -1.60 -12.01 8.21
C ASP A 3 -1.71 -10.87 7.18
N GLN A 4 -2.68 -10.95 6.28
CA GLN A 4 -2.87 -9.98 5.20
C GLN A 4 -3.08 -8.58 5.80
N GLU A 5 -3.73 -8.51 6.96
CA GLU A 5 -3.94 -7.29 7.74
C GLU A 5 -2.62 -6.70 8.27
N SER A 6 -1.69 -7.55 8.72
CA SER A 6 -0.36 -7.12 9.16
C SER A 6 0.49 -6.59 8.00
N THR A 7 0.40 -7.22 6.83
CA THR A 7 1.12 -6.77 5.63
C THR A 7 0.59 -5.42 5.15
N MET A 8 -0.73 -5.23 5.13
CA MET A 8 -1.38 -3.98 4.78
C MET A 8 -1.02 -2.84 5.74
N GLN A 9 -1.04 -3.08 7.06
CA GLN A 9 -0.59 -2.10 8.06
C GLN A 9 0.88 -1.70 7.86
N ASN A 10 1.76 -2.66 7.57
CA ASN A 10 3.16 -2.37 7.29
C ASN A 10 3.32 -1.54 6.00
N LEU A 11 2.52 -1.79 4.96
CA LEU A 11 2.57 -1.02 3.72
C LEU A 11 2.12 0.43 3.91
N TYR A 12 1.08 0.70 4.69
CA TYR A 12 0.70 2.07 5.02
C TYR A 12 1.78 2.79 5.83
N LYS A 13 2.41 2.12 6.81
CA LYS A 13 3.54 2.71 7.56
C LYS A 13 4.72 3.06 6.66
N ILE A 14 5.03 2.20 5.68
CA ILE A 14 6.08 2.45 4.68
C ILE A 14 5.67 3.64 3.78
N GLN A 15 4.40 3.73 3.34
CA GLN A 15 3.91 4.83 2.51
C GLN A 15 3.92 6.18 3.26
N ASP A 16 3.45 6.21 4.51
CA ASP A 16 3.49 7.40 5.37
C ASP A 16 4.93 7.86 5.59
N PHE A 17 5.86 6.92 5.77
CA PHE A 17 7.29 7.23 5.85
C PHE A 17 7.78 7.90 4.57
N LEU A 18 7.48 7.33 3.40
CA LEU A 18 7.89 7.89 2.11
C LEU A 18 7.38 9.32 1.92
N PHE A 19 6.13 9.57 2.30
CA PHE A 19 5.53 10.90 2.23
C PHE A 19 6.22 11.90 3.16
N GLN A 20 6.58 11.49 4.38
CA GLN A 20 7.34 12.33 5.31
C GLN A 20 8.78 12.56 4.82
N TYR A 21 9.39 11.58 4.17
CA TYR A 21 10.75 11.66 3.62
C TYR A 21 10.82 12.59 2.40
N GLU A 22 9.81 12.58 1.54
CA GLU A 22 9.68 13.51 0.40
C GLU A 22 9.25 14.93 0.85
N GLY A 23 8.51 15.03 1.96
CA GLY A 23 8.05 16.28 2.54
C GLY A 23 9.12 17.00 3.37
N ILE A 24 9.90 17.87 2.73
CA ILE A 24 10.64 19.01 3.28
C ILE A 24 11.03 18.89 4.77
N GLY A 25 12.22 18.34 5.02
CA GLY A 25 13.08 18.80 6.11
C GLY A 25 12.88 18.20 7.50
N LYS A 26 12.09 17.13 7.67
CA LYS A 26 12.12 16.34 8.91
C LYS A 26 12.64 14.94 8.61
N ARG A 27 13.76 14.58 9.25
CA ARG A 27 14.14 13.16 9.37
C ARG A 27 13.04 12.50 10.20
N PRO A 28 12.28 11.54 9.66
CA PRO A 28 11.32 10.81 10.48
C PRO A 28 12.08 10.14 11.62
N GLU A 29 11.66 10.35 12.86
CA GLU A 29 12.20 9.58 13.99
C GLU A 29 11.68 8.16 13.89
N TYR A 30 12.60 7.21 13.75
CA TYR A 30 12.28 5.80 13.63
C TYR A 30 11.93 5.22 15.00
N ASP A 31 10.68 4.81 15.17
CA ASP A 31 10.21 4.18 16.42
C ASP A 31 10.09 2.63 16.31
N GLU A 32 10.16 2.06 15.10
CA GLU A 32 9.89 0.64 14.86
C GLU A 32 11.04 -0.14 14.18
N ASN A 33 10.99 -1.46 14.32
CA ASN A 33 11.97 -2.41 13.77
C ASN A 33 11.97 -2.40 12.23
N GLN A 34 12.82 -1.57 11.64
CA GLN A 34 13.01 -1.39 10.19
C GLN A 34 13.25 -2.70 9.41
N GLN A 35 13.71 -3.76 10.09
CA GLN A 35 13.89 -5.08 9.50
C GLN A 35 12.57 -5.71 9.02
N VAL A 36 11.43 -5.31 9.61
CA VAL A 36 10.11 -5.76 9.13
C VAL A 36 9.80 -5.12 7.78
N TYR A 37 10.11 -3.83 7.60
CA TYR A 37 9.85 -3.12 6.34
C TYR A 37 10.72 -3.64 5.19
N LEU A 38 12.00 -3.89 5.47
CA LEU A 38 12.91 -4.51 4.49
C LEU A 38 12.38 -5.89 4.04
N LYS A 39 11.84 -6.70 4.96
CA LYS A 39 11.23 -8.00 4.63
C LYS A 39 9.98 -7.85 3.76
N VAL A 40 9.11 -6.89 4.05
CA VAL A 40 7.90 -6.62 3.26
C VAL A 40 8.28 -6.16 1.85
N LEU A 41 9.20 -5.20 1.72
CA LEU A 41 9.69 -4.73 0.42
C LEU A 41 10.36 -5.84 -0.38
N LYS A 42 11.10 -6.73 0.29
CA LYS A 42 11.74 -7.87 -0.35
C LYS A 42 10.70 -8.82 -0.96
N LEU A 43 9.66 -9.16 -0.21
CA LEU A 43 8.57 -10.01 -0.70
C LEU A 43 7.90 -9.39 -1.93
N LEU A 44 7.58 -8.09 -1.89
CA LEU A 44 7.00 -7.39 -3.04
C LEU A 44 7.95 -7.36 -4.25
N ALA A 45 9.25 -7.14 -4.03
CA ALA A 45 10.23 -7.16 -5.10
C ALA A 45 10.35 -8.55 -5.75
N GLU A 46 10.27 -9.62 -4.96
CA GLU A 46 10.26 -11.00 -5.46
C GLU A 46 9.00 -11.31 -6.28
N GLU A 47 7.82 -10.93 -5.78
CA GLU A 47 6.55 -11.13 -6.48
C GLU A 47 6.48 -10.39 -7.83
N LYS A 48 7.17 -9.25 -7.95
CA LYS A 48 7.24 -8.46 -9.18
C LYS A 48 8.43 -8.81 -10.08
N GLY A 49 9.22 -9.82 -9.73
CA GLY A 49 10.38 -10.27 -10.51
C GLY A 49 11.59 -9.32 -10.47
N LEU A 50 11.64 -8.39 -9.51
CA LEU A 50 12.73 -7.44 -9.31
C LEU A 50 13.85 -8.07 -8.48
N HIS A 51 14.45 -9.14 -9.00
CA HIS A 51 15.47 -9.94 -8.31
C HIS A 51 16.70 -9.14 -7.86
N PHE A 52 17.04 -8.07 -8.56
CA PHE A 52 18.17 -7.19 -8.18
C PHE A 52 17.89 -6.42 -6.89
N ILE A 53 16.66 -5.92 -6.70
CA ILE A 53 16.23 -5.22 -5.48
C ILE A 53 16.10 -6.20 -4.32
N SER A 54 15.47 -7.37 -4.55
CA SER A 54 15.36 -8.41 -3.52
C SER A 54 16.73 -8.89 -3.02
N LYS A 55 17.70 -9.04 -3.93
CA LYS A 55 19.07 -9.43 -3.56
C LYS A 55 19.75 -8.36 -2.70
N GLU A 56 19.59 -7.09 -3.04
CA GLU A 56 20.12 -5.98 -2.24
C GLU A 56 19.44 -5.88 -0.87
N LEU A 57 18.12 -6.06 -0.82
CA LEU A 57 17.34 -6.11 0.42
C LEU A 57 17.65 -7.32 1.33
N SER A 58 18.40 -8.29 0.82
CA SER A 58 18.84 -9.45 1.60
C SER A 58 20.19 -9.24 2.27
N ASP A 59 20.88 -8.13 1.99
CA ASP A 59 22.14 -7.77 2.62
C ASP A 59 21.88 -7.35 4.07
N PRO A 60 22.49 -7.99 5.09
CA PRO A 60 22.30 -7.62 6.49
C PRO A 60 22.81 -6.21 6.84
N GLU A 61 23.68 -5.63 6.01
CA GLU A 61 24.20 -4.26 6.20
C GLU A 61 23.29 -3.19 5.59
N ILE A 62 22.28 -3.57 4.80
CA ILE A 62 21.37 -2.62 4.18
C ILE A 62 20.44 -2.00 5.22
N THR A 63 20.33 -0.68 5.19
CA THR A 63 19.33 0.05 5.97
C THR A 63 18.12 0.38 5.11
N PHE A 64 16.97 0.51 5.75
CA PHE A 64 15.75 0.94 5.08
C PHE A 64 15.96 2.32 4.40
N GLU A 65 16.60 3.25 5.10
CA GLU A 65 16.96 4.57 4.55
C GLU A 65 17.88 4.49 3.31
N SER A 66 18.89 3.62 3.32
CA SER A 66 19.78 3.40 2.17
C SER A 66 18.99 2.88 0.97
N THR A 67 18.08 1.94 1.22
CA THR A 67 17.22 1.36 0.19
C THR A 67 16.30 2.43 -0.42
N LEU A 68 15.67 3.25 0.42
CA LEU A 68 14.80 4.33 -0.02
C LEU A 68 15.56 5.35 -0.85
N ASN A 69 16.72 5.82 -0.40
CA ASN A 69 17.53 6.77 -1.17
C ASN A 69 17.90 6.27 -2.57
N ARG A 70 18.12 4.96 -2.70
CA ARG A 70 18.55 4.35 -3.95
C ARG A 70 17.39 4.01 -4.89
N TRP A 71 16.26 3.59 -4.32
CA TRP A 71 15.16 2.97 -5.06
C TRP A 71 13.81 3.66 -4.87
N ASN A 72 13.77 4.87 -4.29
CA ASN A 72 12.52 5.57 -3.92
C ASN A 72 11.41 5.47 -4.99
N PRO A 73 11.64 5.84 -6.27
CA PRO A 73 10.54 5.81 -7.26
C PRO A 73 9.99 4.40 -7.52
N ILE A 74 10.86 3.38 -7.49
CA ILE A 74 10.48 1.98 -7.72
C ILE A 74 9.77 1.42 -6.49
N LEU A 75 10.23 1.76 -5.28
CA LEU A 75 9.58 1.34 -4.04
C LEU A 75 8.20 1.99 -3.90
N THR A 76 8.06 3.28 -4.18
CA THR A 76 6.77 3.98 -4.20
C THR A 76 5.79 3.31 -5.16
N PHE A 77 6.25 2.92 -6.35
CA PHE A 77 5.43 2.16 -7.30
C PHE A 77 5.01 0.80 -6.74
N LEU A 78 5.96 0.01 -6.20
CA LEU A 78 5.69 -1.30 -5.63
C LEU A 78 4.68 -1.26 -4.47
N ILE A 79 4.84 -0.30 -3.57
CA ILE A 79 3.94 -0.12 -2.42
C ILE A 79 2.56 0.31 -2.88
N THR A 80 2.48 1.27 -3.81
CA THR A 80 1.21 1.76 -4.35
C THR A 80 0.45 0.65 -5.08
N ASP A 81 1.16 -0.14 -5.90
CA ASP A 81 0.60 -1.28 -6.62
C ASP A 81 0.14 -2.37 -5.63
N ALA A 82 0.95 -2.71 -4.63
CA ALA A 82 0.58 -3.68 -3.60
C ALA A 82 -0.65 -3.23 -2.78
N LEU A 83 -0.70 -1.96 -2.37
CA LEU A 83 -1.87 -1.38 -1.70
C LEU A 83 -3.10 -1.44 -2.60
N SER A 84 -2.99 -1.14 -3.90
CA SER A 84 -4.14 -1.21 -4.83
C SER A 84 -4.68 -2.62 -5.03
N GLN A 85 -3.84 -3.65 -4.83
CA GLN A 85 -4.23 -5.06 -4.92
C GLN A 85 -4.84 -5.59 -3.61
N LEU A 86 -4.47 -4.99 -2.48
CA LEU A 86 -4.95 -5.36 -1.15
C LEU A 86 -6.17 -4.55 -0.73
N GLU A 87 -6.29 -3.31 -1.18
CA GLU A 87 -7.49 -2.51 -1.00
C GLU A 87 -8.62 -3.12 -1.82
N PRO A 88 -9.77 -3.44 -1.19
CA PRO A 88 -10.95 -3.75 -1.97
C PRO A 88 -11.20 -2.56 -2.89
N ASP A 89 -11.34 -2.83 -4.20
CA ASP A 89 -11.71 -1.82 -5.21
C ASP A 89 -12.72 -0.86 -4.57
N LYS A 90 -12.55 0.44 -4.75
CA LYS A 90 -13.43 1.47 -4.17
C LYS A 90 -14.91 1.09 -4.34
N LYS A 91 -15.23 0.44 -5.45
CA LYS A 91 -16.51 -0.25 -5.67
C LYS A 91 -16.79 -1.38 -4.67
N HIS A 92 -15.93 -2.40 -4.56
CA HIS A 92 -16.07 -3.47 -3.58
C HIS A 92 -16.25 -2.95 -2.14
N LYS A 93 -15.47 -1.94 -1.72
CA LYS A 93 -15.61 -1.29 -0.41
C LYS A 93 -17.00 -0.68 -0.22
N LEU A 94 -17.51 0.04 -1.23
CA LEU A 94 -18.87 0.58 -1.22
C LEU A 94 -19.93 -0.52 -1.17
N PHE A 95 -19.76 -1.63 -1.87
CA PHE A 95 -20.72 -2.74 -1.85
C PHE A 95 -20.67 -3.57 -0.55
N SER A 96 -19.57 -3.48 0.22
CA SER A 96 -19.45 -4.13 1.54
C SER A 96 -19.97 -3.27 2.71
N MET A 97 -20.12 -1.96 2.53
CA MET A 97 -20.66 -1.07 3.57
C MET A 97 -22.18 -1.18 3.67
N LYS A 98 -22.74 -1.08 4.88
CA LYS A 98 -24.18 -0.88 5.03
C LYS A 98 -24.55 0.52 4.53
N ILE A 99 -25.67 0.66 3.83
CA ILE A 99 -26.15 1.96 3.33
C ILE A 99 -26.22 3.02 4.44
N THR A 100 -26.59 2.62 5.66
CA THR A 100 -26.69 3.50 6.84
C THR A 100 -25.34 4.05 7.32
N GLU A 101 -24.24 3.45 6.91
CA GLU A 101 -22.87 3.82 7.28
C GLU A 101 -22.16 4.59 6.15
N MET A 102 -22.80 4.73 4.97
CA MET A 102 -22.26 5.48 3.84
C MET A 102 -22.52 6.98 4.01
N THR A 103 -21.52 7.79 3.67
CA THR A 103 -21.73 9.22 3.46
C THR A 103 -22.60 9.47 2.22
N GLY A 104 -23.21 10.65 2.12
CA GLY A 104 -24.02 11.01 0.95
C GLY A 104 -23.25 11.02 -0.37
N TYR A 105 -21.93 11.19 -0.33
CA TYR A 105 -21.05 11.08 -1.49
C TYR A 105 -20.83 9.60 -1.89
N GLU A 106 -20.49 8.75 -0.92
CA GLU A 106 -20.29 7.31 -1.12
C GLU A 106 -21.56 6.62 -1.63
N PHE A 107 -22.72 6.98 -1.08
CA PHE A 107 -24.01 6.47 -1.54
C PHE A 107 -24.31 6.85 -3.01
N ARG A 108 -23.90 8.04 -3.44
CA ARG A 108 -24.05 8.48 -4.84
C ARG A 108 -23.16 7.69 -5.78
N GLU A 109 -21.90 7.44 -5.40
CA GLU A 109 -20.99 6.58 -6.18
C GLU A 109 -21.53 5.15 -6.25
N TYR A 110 -22.02 4.59 -5.14
CA TYR A 110 -22.66 3.27 -5.07
C TYR A 110 -23.86 3.14 -6.03
N LEU A 111 -24.76 4.12 -6.04
CA LEU A 111 -25.88 4.15 -7.00
C LEU A 111 -25.42 4.29 -8.45
N GLY A 112 -24.33 5.02 -8.71
CA GLY A 112 -23.70 5.12 -10.03
C GLY A 112 -23.26 3.75 -10.54
N TYR A 113 -22.53 2.99 -9.71
CA TYR A 113 -22.09 1.64 -10.06
C TYR A 113 -23.25 0.67 -10.31
N LEU A 114 -24.32 0.71 -9.50
CA LEU A 114 -25.52 -0.12 -9.72
C LEU A 114 -26.26 0.19 -11.04
N LYS A 115 -26.21 1.46 -11.47
CA LYS A 115 -26.79 1.90 -12.75
C LYS A 115 -25.94 1.46 -13.94
N ASP A 116 -24.62 1.61 -13.84
CA ASP A 116 -23.68 1.23 -14.90
C ASP A 116 -23.67 -0.29 -15.14
N GLU A 117 -23.92 -1.10 -14.11
CA GLU A 117 -24.06 -2.55 -14.22
C GLU A 117 -25.46 -3.04 -14.63
N ASN A 118 -26.40 -2.13 -14.95
CA ASN A 118 -27.78 -2.48 -15.31
C ASN A 118 -28.52 -3.31 -14.24
N VAL A 119 -28.10 -3.23 -12.98
CA VAL A 119 -28.75 -3.92 -11.86
C VAL A 119 -30.13 -3.29 -11.59
N PHE A 120 -30.23 -1.97 -11.75
CA PHE A 120 -31.51 -1.29 -11.86
C PHE A 120 -31.99 -1.34 -13.30
N LYS A 121 -32.76 -2.37 -13.65
CA LYS A 121 -33.62 -2.29 -14.84
C LYS A 121 -34.68 -1.23 -14.58
N SER A 122 -34.66 -0.18 -15.41
CA SER A 122 -35.79 0.74 -15.55
C SER A 122 -37.01 0.01 -16.10
#